data_AF-A0A9E4Z700-F1
#
_entry.id   AF-A0A9E4Z700-F1
#
_cell.length_a   1.000
_cell.length_b   1.000
_cell.length_c   1.000
_cell.angle_alpha   90.00
_cell.angle_beta   90.00
_cell.angle_gamma   90.00
#
_symmetry.space_group_name_H-M   'P 1'
#
loop_
_entity.id
_entity.type
_entity.pdbx_description
1 polymer ?
#
loop_
_entity_poly.entity_id
_entity_poly.type
_entity_poly.pdbx_seq_one_letter_code
_entity_poly.pdbx_strand_id
1 'polypeptide(L)'
;MSATEHWTEMIRAEHAQSDSMRKDEPPADSWSNSAQQFRADPRRTDDALVNHLQRLVTAEQVVLDVGAGGGRLALPLALVAK
;
A
#
# COMPACT_ATOMS: atom_id res chain seq x y z
N MET A 1 -9.41 16.10 25.50
CA MET A 1 -9.23 15.30 24.28
C MET A 1 -7.74 15.26 23.96
N SER A 2 -7.15 14.07 23.92
CA SER A 2 -5.76 13.81 23.54
C SER A 2 -5.58 13.87 22.02
N ALA A 3 -4.33 13.90 21.56
CA ALA A 3 -4.00 13.87 20.13
C ALA A 3 -4.57 12.62 19.42
N THR A 4 -4.53 11.46 20.08
CA THR A 4 -5.07 10.21 19.53
C THR A 4 -6.59 10.21 19.46
N GLU A 5 -7.27 10.77 20.45
CA GLU A 5 -8.73 10.92 20.45
C GLU A 5 -9.17 11.88 19.34
N HIS A 6 -8.51 13.02 19.21
CA HIS A 6 -8.78 13.99 18.15
C HIS A 6 -8.57 13.38 16.75
N TRP A 7 -7.49 12.62 16.57
CA TRP A 7 -7.24 11.91 15.31
C TRP A 7 -8.33 10.87 15.01
N THR A 8 -8.75 10.12 16.03
CA THR A 8 -9.82 9.14 15.89
C THR A 8 -11.14 9.79 15.46
N GLU A 9 -11.46 10.97 16.01
CA GLU A 9 -12.63 11.73 15.60
C GLU A 9 -12.53 12.24 14.16
N MET A 10 -11.36 12.73 13.75
CA MET A 10 -11.13 13.15 12.36
C MET A 10 -11.34 12.00 11.36
N ILE A 11 -10.81 10.81 11.65
CA ILE A 11 -11.02 9.62 10.81
C ILE A 11 -12.50 9.26 10.71
N ARG A 12 -13.24 9.29 11.83
CA ARG A 12 -14.69 8.98 11.83
C ARG A 12 -15.49 10.00 11.04
N ALA A 13 -15.16 11.29 11.17
CA ALA A 13 -15.83 12.37 10.45
C ALA A 13 -15.58 12.28 8.94
N GLU A 14 -14.34 12.02 8.52
CA GLU A 14 -14.00 11.79 7.11
C GLU A 14 -14.75 10.58 6.55
N HIS A 15 -14.77 9.46 7.27
CA HIS A 15 -15.48 8.25 6.83
C HIS A 15 -16.98 8.51 6.62
N ALA A 16 -17.63 9.17 7.58
CA ALA A 16 -19.05 9.53 7.47
C ALA A 16 -19.32 10.49 6.30
N GLN A 17 -18.42 11.45 6.05
CA GLN A 17 -18.52 12.33 4.90
C GLN A 17 -18.36 11.54 3.59
N SER A 18 -17.33 10.72 3.48
CA SER A 18 -17.05 9.88 2.31
C SER A 18 -18.23 8.98 1.96
N ASP A 19 -18.84 8.35 2.97
CA ASP A 19 -20.04 7.52 2.78
C ASP A 19 -21.23 8.35 2.27
N SER A 20 -21.46 9.54 2.83
CA SER A 20 -22.54 10.43 2.39
C SER A 20 -22.37 10.96 0.95
N MET A 21 -21.14 11.00 0.46
CA MET A 21 -20.79 11.54 -0.86
C MET A 21 -20.77 10.47 -1.95
N ARG A 22 -20.73 9.17 -1.60
CA ARG A 22 -20.84 8.10 -2.59
C ARG A 22 -22.27 8.05 -3.13
N LYS A 23 -22.43 8.43 -4.40
CA LYS A 23 -23.72 8.46 -5.10
C LYS A 23 -24.14 7.08 -5.64
N ASP A 24 -23.16 6.24 -5.94
CA ASP A 24 -23.34 4.91 -6.53
C ASP A 24 -22.66 3.86 -5.66
N GLU A 25 -23.12 2.61 -5.75
CA GLU A 25 -22.40 1.49 -5.15
C GLU A 25 -20.99 1.38 -5.75
N PRO A 26 -19.95 1.19 -4.92
CA PRO A 26 -18.60 1.02 -5.43
C PRO A 26 -18.53 -0.23 -6.32
N PRO A 27 -17.74 -0.19 -7.40
CA PRO A 27 -17.54 -1.37 -8.23
C PRO A 27 -16.92 -2.49 -7.39
N ALA A 28 -17.26 -3.73 -7.73
CA ALA A 28 -16.74 -4.93 -7.06
C ALA A 28 -15.20 -4.96 -7.01
N ASP A 29 -14.54 -4.40 -8.03
CA ASP A 29 -13.11 -4.10 -8.04
C ASP A 29 -12.87 -2.64 -8.41
N SER A 30 -12.61 -1.82 -7.38
CA SER A 30 -12.28 -0.39 -7.51
C SER A 30 -10.92 -0.10 -8.15
N TRP A 31 -10.07 -1.12 -8.32
CA TRP A 31 -8.71 -0.97 -8.86
C TRP A 31 -8.59 -1.39 -10.32
N SER A 32 -9.52 -2.19 -10.83
CA SER A 32 -9.52 -2.75 -12.20
C SER A 32 -9.04 -1.78 -13.30
N ASN A 33 -9.53 -0.53 -13.29
CA ASN A 33 -9.22 0.49 -14.31
C ASN A 33 -7.85 1.17 -14.13
N SER A 34 -7.27 1.11 -12.94
CA SER A 34 -6.05 1.87 -12.59
C SER A 34 -4.88 0.99 -12.15
N ALA A 35 -5.12 -0.30 -11.87
CA ALA A 35 -4.11 -1.22 -11.34
C ALA A 35 -2.82 -1.24 -12.17
N GLN A 36 -2.95 -1.18 -13.50
CA GLN A 36 -1.80 -1.17 -14.42
C GLN A 36 -0.88 0.05 -14.24
N GLN A 37 -1.42 1.19 -13.78
CA GLN A 37 -0.63 2.41 -13.53
C GLN A 37 0.34 2.25 -12.35
N PHE A 38 0.07 1.29 -11.45
CA PHE A 38 0.92 1.00 -10.31
C PHE A 38 1.98 -0.07 -10.59
N ARG A 39 2.03 -0.60 -11.82
CA ARG A 39 3.05 -1.58 -12.21
C ARG A 39 4.42 -0.92 -12.17
N ALA A 40 5.31 -1.46 -11.36
CA ALA A 40 6.71 -1.03 -11.28
C ALA A 40 7.65 -2.12 -11.78
N ASP A 41 8.83 -1.74 -12.24
CA ASP A 41 9.91 -2.69 -12.51
C ASP A 41 10.40 -3.33 -11.18
N PRO A 42 10.37 -4.66 -11.04
CA PRO A 42 10.92 -5.37 -9.89
C PRO A 42 12.43 -5.16 -9.69
N ARG A 43 13.17 -4.80 -10.76
CA ARG A 43 14.64 -4.65 -10.75
C ARG A 43 15.10 -3.19 -10.69
N ARG A 44 14.18 -2.24 -10.48
CA ARG A 44 14.53 -0.82 -10.41
C ARG A 44 15.53 -0.53 -9.29
N THR A 45 16.39 0.46 -9.50
CA THR A 45 17.45 0.86 -8.57
C THR A 45 17.37 2.33 -8.17
N ASP A 46 16.34 3.06 -8.63
CA ASP A 46 16.10 4.48 -8.39
C ASP A 46 15.14 4.74 -7.21
N ASP A 47 14.66 3.69 -6.52
CA ASP A 47 13.77 3.78 -5.36
C ASP A 47 14.56 3.61 -4.05
N ALA A 48 14.86 4.72 -3.38
CA ALA A 48 15.69 4.73 -2.18
C ALA A 48 15.15 3.86 -1.03
N LEU A 49 13.83 3.78 -0.87
CA LEU A 49 13.20 2.95 0.17
C LEU A 49 13.37 1.47 -0.15
N VAL A 50 13.09 1.06 -1.39
CA VAL A 50 13.29 -0.33 -1.83
C VAL A 50 14.73 -0.75 -1.69
N ASN A 51 15.65 0.07 -2.17
CA ASN A 51 17.09 -0.19 -2.06
C ASN A 51 17.51 -0.38 -0.60
N HIS A 52 16.94 0.38 0.34
CA HIS A 52 17.20 0.22 1.76
C HIS A 52 16.66 -1.10 2.31
N LEU A 53 15.39 -1.41 2.04
CA LEU A 53 14.75 -2.64 2.53
C LEU A 53 15.43 -3.90 1.97
N GLN A 54 15.85 -3.91 0.70
CA GLN A 54 16.58 -5.03 0.10
C GLN A 54 17.90 -5.36 0.81
N ARG A 55 18.50 -4.41 1.54
CA ARG A 55 19.71 -4.68 2.36
C ARG A 55 19.39 -5.26 3.73
N LEU A 56 18.15 -5.14 4.19
CA LEU A 56 17.70 -5.63 5.48
C LEU A 56 17.06 -7.03 5.38
N VAL A 57 16.57 -7.38 4.20
CA VAL A 57 15.91 -8.66 3.93
C VAL A 57 16.92 -9.71 3.49
N THR A 58 16.80 -10.93 4.02
CA THR A 58 17.62 -12.09 3.61
C THR A 58 16.77 -13.22 3.02
N ALA A 59 17.42 -14.19 2.38
CA ALA A 59 16.76 -15.31 1.69
C ALA A 59 16.02 -16.27 2.65
N GLU A 60 16.34 -16.22 3.95
CA GLU A 60 15.78 -17.09 4.99
C GLU A 60 14.52 -16.47 5.66
N GLN A 61 14.19 -15.23 5.33
CA GLN A 61 13.06 -14.52 5.92
C GLN A 61 11.80 -14.67 5.08
N VAL A 62 10.65 -14.68 5.76
CA VAL A 62 9.33 -14.54 5.13
C VAL A 62 8.84 -13.12 5.36
N VAL A 63 8.49 -12.41 4.29
CA VAL A 63 8.06 -11.00 4.33
C VAL A 63 6.58 -10.89 4.01
N LEU A 64 5.84 -10.13 4.84
CA LEU A 64 4.44 -9.78 4.61
C LEU A 64 4.34 -8.30 4.22
N ASP A 65 3.85 -8.01 3.02
CA ASP A 65 3.56 -6.66 2.52
C ASP A 65 2.06 -6.38 2.57
N VAL A 66 1.61 -5.62 3.57
CA VAL A 66 0.20 -5.30 3.79
C VAL A 66 -0.20 -4.12 2.91
N GLY A 67 -1.12 -4.33 1.97
CA GLY A 67 -1.51 -3.31 1.01
C GLY A 67 -0.52 -3.15 -0.15
N ALA A 68 0.13 -4.25 -0.56
CA ALA A 68 1.19 -4.29 -1.57
C ALA A 68 0.83 -3.62 -2.92
N GLY A 69 -0.46 -3.50 -3.24
CA GLY A 69 -0.95 -2.86 -4.46
C GLY A 69 -0.29 -3.45 -5.71
N GLY A 70 0.28 -2.59 -6.56
CA GLY A 70 1.02 -2.99 -7.77
C GLY A 70 2.38 -3.67 -7.52
N GLY A 71 2.72 -3.99 -6.26
CA GLY A 71 3.93 -4.72 -5.91
C GLY A 71 5.18 -3.86 -5.83
N ARG A 72 5.04 -2.56 -5.49
CA ARG A 72 6.17 -1.63 -5.35
C ARG A 72 7.25 -2.24 -4.45
N LEU A 73 6.89 -2.74 -3.27
CA LEU A 73 7.83 -3.36 -2.33
C LEU A 73 7.90 -4.87 -2.53
N ALA A 74 6.76 -5.56 -2.62
CA ALA A 74 6.70 -7.02 -2.76
C ALA A 74 7.55 -7.58 -3.92
N LEU A 75 7.51 -6.98 -5.11
CA LEU A 75 8.19 -7.57 -6.29
C LEU A 75 9.72 -7.50 -6.17
N PRO A 76 10.36 -6.36 -5.85
CA PRO A 76 11.81 -6.34 -5.61
C PRO A 76 12.26 -7.19 -4.41
N LEU A 77 11.45 -7.27 -3.35
CA LEU A 77 11.79 -8.05 -2.16
C LEU A 77 11.70 -9.57 -2.42
N ALA A 78 10.78 -10.02 -3.26
CA ALA A 78 10.67 -11.41 -3.71
C ALA A 78 11.86 -11.86 -4.59
N LEU A 79 12.70 -10.93 -5.07
CA LEU A 79 13.97 -11.28 -5.72
C LEU A 79 15.08 -11.61 -4.72
N VAL A 80 14.87 -11.31 -3.43
CA VAL A 80 15.85 -11.50 -2.35
C VAL A 80 15.39 -12.58 -1.36
N ALA A 81 14.15 -12.45 -0.86
CA ALA A 81 13.51 -13.41 0.04
C ALA A 81 12.79 -14.52 -0.74
N LYS A 82 12.65 -15.70 -0.11
CA LYS A 82 11.94 -16.86 -0.66
C LYS A 82 10.42 -16.74 -0.58
#